data_AF-A0A7X5THY7-F1
#
_entry.id   AF-A0A7X5THY7-F1
#
_cell.length_a   1.000
_cell.length_b   1.000
_cell.length_c   1.000
_cell.angle_alpha   90.00
_cell.angle_beta   90.00
_cell.angle_gamma   90.00
#
_symmetry.space_group_name_H-M   'P 1'
#
loop_
_entity.id
_entity.type
_entity.pdbx_description
1 polymer ?
#
loop_
_entity_poly.entity_id
_entity_poly.type
_entity_poly.pdbx_seq_one_letter_code
_entity_poly.pdbx_strand_id
1 'polypeptide(L)'
;MPRFDFQQAGKKVLHIERDGLAELEQYINEDFTRTCELMFNCEGKIIIMGMGKSGHIGCKIAATFASTGTPSFFVHPGEASHGDLGMVTPKDIVLAISNSGESNEILSLIPALKRQKIPLICMTNNPNSNMGKAADIHLCIKVPQEACPLGLAPTTSTTATLVMGDALAVALLQARGFTAEDFALSHPGGTLGRKLLLLVSDLMNTGDDIPRINRDSSLREALVEITRKKLGMTVICDENMYIDGIFTDGDLRRVFDMGIDLYNVKISDVMTAGGVRIKPNALAVDALNLMQSRHITSLLVTEGNKLLGVLHMHDLLQAGVV
;
A
#
# COMPACT_ATOMS: atom_id res chain seq x y z
N MET A 1 10.51 -49.54 6.75
CA MET A 1 11.26 -48.34 6.29
C MET A 1 11.36 -47.39 7.47
N PRO A 2 12.55 -46.83 7.79
CA PRO A 2 12.63 -45.77 8.78
C PRO A 2 11.74 -44.60 8.32
N ARG A 3 10.98 -44.02 9.26
CA ARG A 3 10.07 -42.90 8.99
C ARG A 3 10.93 -41.68 8.64
N PHE A 4 10.70 -41.10 7.46
CA PHE A 4 11.42 -39.90 7.01
C PHE A 4 11.05 -38.70 7.90
N ASP A 5 12.06 -37.96 8.37
CA ASP A 5 11.87 -36.75 9.17
C ASP A 5 11.70 -35.52 8.27
N PHE A 6 10.45 -35.23 7.94
CA PHE A 6 10.08 -34.06 7.13
C PHE A 6 10.42 -32.73 7.81
N GLN A 7 10.39 -32.65 9.14
CA GLN A 7 10.69 -31.41 9.85
C GLN A 7 12.17 -31.09 9.81
N GLN A 8 13.02 -32.10 10.00
CA GLN A 8 14.47 -31.94 9.88
C GLN A 8 14.86 -31.55 8.44
N ALA A 9 14.25 -32.18 7.42
CA ALA A 9 14.48 -31.84 6.03
C ALA A 9 14.10 -30.37 5.72
N GLY A 10 12.92 -29.91 6.18
CA GLY A 10 12.49 -28.52 5.99
C GLY A 10 13.38 -27.51 6.73
N LYS A 11 13.76 -27.80 7.98
CA LYS A 11 14.71 -26.96 8.73
C LYS A 11 16.07 -26.88 8.02
N LYS A 12 16.53 -27.96 7.40
CA LYS A 12 17.79 -27.95 6.64
C LYS A 12 17.73 -26.97 5.46
N VAL A 13 16.62 -26.96 4.72
CA VAL A 13 16.41 -25.99 3.62
C VAL A 13 16.49 -24.56 4.14
N LEU A 14 15.76 -24.25 5.21
CA LEU A 14 15.76 -22.92 5.82
C LEU A 14 17.17 -22.46 6.24
N HIS A 15 17.96 -23.34 6.86
CA HIS A 15 19.32 -22.99 7.25
C HIS A 15 20.22 -22.71 6.03
N ILE A 16 20.16 -23.56 4.99
CA ILE A 16 20.96 -23.36 3.77
C ILE A 16 20.59 -22.04 3.09
N GLU A 17 19.30 -21.72 2.99
CA GLU A 17 18.88 -20.47 2.37
C GLU A 17 19.30 -19.25 3.19
N ARG A 18 19.14 -19.30 4.53
CA ARG A 18 19.59 -18.22 5.41
C ARG A 18 21.09 -17.97 5.29
N ASP A 19 21.88 -19.04 5.30
CA ASP A 19 23.33 -18.93 5.21
C ASP A 19 23.75 -18.39 3.83
N GLY A 20 23.03 -18.77 2.76
CA GLY A 20 23.22 -18.18 1.43
C GLY A 20 22.82 -16.71 1.34
N LEU A 21 21.81 -16.27 2.08
CA LEU A 21 21.44 -14.85 2.16
C LEU A 21 22.44 -14.02 2.97
N ALA A 22 23.07 -14.59 4.00
CA ALA A 22 24.14 -13.91 4.73
C ALA A 22 25.32 -13.56 3.80
N GLU A 23 25.68 -14.46 2.89
CA GLU A 23 26.71 -14.21 1.89
C GLU A 23 26.31 -13.14 0.86
N LEU A 24 25.02 -12.85 0.68
CA LEU A 24 24.55 -11.88 -0.31
C LEU A 24 24.97 -10.45 0.03
N GLU A 25 25.19 -10.14 1.31
CA GLU A 25 25.56 -8.81 1.81
C GLU A 25 26.79 -8.25 1.08
N GLN A 26 27.80 -9.09 0.79
CA GLN A 26 29.02 -8.67 0.11
C GLN A 26 28.79 -8.16 -1.33
N TYR A 27 27.65 -8.51 -1.94
CA TYR A 27 27.30 -8.09 -3.30
C TYR A 27 26.41 -6.85 -3.33
N ILE A 28 25.96 -6.35 -2.16
CA ILE A 28 25.39 -5.00 -2.02
C ILE A 28 26.56 -4.02 -1.93
N ASN A 29 27.22 -3.81 -3.06
CA ASN A 29 28.48 -3.07 -3.18
C ASN A 29 28.35 -1.92 -4.20
N GLU A 30 29.47 -1.47 -4.78
CA GLU A 30 29.46 -0.37 -5.74
C GLU A 30 28.60 -0.63 -6.99
N ASP A 31 28.54 -1.87 -7.48
CA ASP A 31 27.68 -2.21 -8.63
C ASP A 31 26.19 -2.15 -8.25
N PHE A 32 25.85 -2.42 -6.99
CA PHE A 32 24.52 -2.17 -6.44
C PHE A 32 24.20 -0.67 -6.43
N THR A 33 25.11 0.17 -5.93
CA THR A 33 24.95 1.63 -5.94
C THR A 33 24.76 2.16 -7.36
N ARG A 34 25.65 1.78 -8.28
CA ARG A 34 25.57 2.17 -9.70
C ARG A 34 24.27 1.72 -10.35
N THR A 35 23.77 0.55 -9.98
CA THR A 35 22.47 0.08 -10.46
C THR A 35 21.33 0.96 -9.96
N CYS A 36 21.31 1.26 -8.65
CA CYS A 36 20.32 2.16 -8.07
C CYS A 36 20.37 3.54 -8.72
N GLU A 37 21.54 4.13 -8.91
CA GLU A 37 21.69 5.44 -9.57
C GLU A 37 21.21 5.43 -11.02
N LEU A 38 21.54 4.39 -11.77
CA LEU A 38 21.08 4.23 -13.15
C LEU A 38 19.54 4.10 -13.20
N MET A 39 18.96 3.26 -12.35
CA MET A 39 17.50 3.08 -12.26
C MET A 39 16.78 4.33 -11.72
N PHE A 40 17.40 5.08 -10.82
CA PHE A 40 16.85 6.30 -10.25
C PHE A 40 16.65 7.39 -11.31
N ASN A 41 17.65 7.54 -12.20
CA ASN A 41 17.65 8.52 -13.29
C ASN A 41 16.95 8.03 -14.57
N CYS A 42 16.27 6.88 -14.53
CA CYS A 42 15.57 6.33 -15.68
C CYS A 42 14.36 7.20 -16.06
N GLU A 43 14.32 7.68 -17.30
CA GLU A 43 13.16 8.42 -17.85
C GLU A 43 12.06 7.50 -18.42
N GLY A 44 12.41 6.25 -18.70
CA GLY A 44 11.50 5.23 -19.23
C GLY A 44 10.97 4.32 -18.13
N LYS A 45 11.15 3.02 -18.32
CA LYS A 45 10.77 1.96 -17.40
C LYS A 45 11.91 0.98 -17.18
N ILE A 46 11.86 0.28 -16.06
CA ILE A 46 12.72 -0.87 -15.82
C ILE A 46 12.02 -2.09 -16.43
N ILE A 47 12.65 -2.70 -17.43
CA ILE A 47 12.17 -3.90 -18.11
C ILE A 47 12.87 -5.10 -17.51
N ILE A 48 12.13 -5.95 -16.83
CA ILE A 48 12.68 -7.14 -16.17
C ILE A 48 12.42 -8.35 -17.06
N MET A 49 13.44 -9.18 -17.29
CA MET A 49 13.31 -10.40 -18.09
C MET A 49 14.08 -11.56 -17.49
N GLY A 50 13.56 -12.77 -17.64
CA GLY A 50 14.17 -13.99 -17.10
C GLY A 50 13.42 -15.24 -17.55
N MET A 51 14.11 -16.39 -17.55
CA MET A 51 13.53 -17.69 -17.91
C MET A 51 13.19 -18.52 -16.67
N GLY A 52 12.12 -19.33 -16.76
CA GLY A 52 11.75 -20.29 -15.72
C GLY A 52 11.57 -19.66 -14.33
N LYS A 53 12.24 -20.23 -13.31
CA LYS A 53 12.14 -19.72 -11.93
C LYS A 53 12.69 -18.29 -11.80
N SER A 54 13.76 -17.95 -12.51
CA SER A 54 14.27 -16.57 -12.59
C SER A 54 13.23 -15.62 -13.17
N GLY A 55 12.46 -16.07 -14.18
CA GLY A 55 11.36 -15.31 -14.75
C GLY A 55 10.26 -15.02 -13.73
N HIS A 56 9.82 -16.02 -12.96
CA HIS A 56 8.81 -15.82 -11.91
C HIS A 56 9.27 -14.84 -10.82
N ILE A 57 10.53 -14.92 -10.38
CA ILE A 57 11.10 -13.94 -9.46
C ILE A 57 11.16 -12.56 -10.12
N GLY A 58 11.54 -12.49 -11.40
CA GLY A 58 11.50 -11.27 -12.20
C GLY A 58 10.11 -10.62 -12.25
N CYS A 59 9.04 -11.39 -12.39
CA CYS A 59 7.67 -10.88 -12.30
C CYS A 59 7.36 -10.23 -10.94
N LYS A 60 7.78 -10.87 -9.84
CA LYS A 60 7.61 -10.33 -8.48
C LYS A 60 8.40 -9.02 -8.33
N ILE A 61 9.66 -9.00 -8.78
CA ILE A 61 10.51 -7.80 -8.73
C ILE A 61 9.88 -6.67 -9.54
N ALA A 62 9.38 -6.94 -10.75
CA ALA A 62 8.68 -5.96 -11.57
C ALA A 62 7.44 -5.39 -10.89
N ALA A 63 6.64 -6.23 -10.22
CA ALA A 63 5.50 -5.76 -9.45
C ALA A 63 5.92 -4.91 -8.24
N THR A 64 7.02 -5.27 -7.58
CA THR A 64 7.54 -4.56 -6.41
C THR A 64 8.09 -3.19 -6.79
N PHE A 65 8.85 -3.08 -7.87
CA PHE A 65 9.30 -1.79 -8.39
C PHE A 65 8.11 -0.89 -8.72
N ALA A 66 7.12 -1.40 -9.47
CA ALA A 66 5.94 -0.62 -9.84
C ALA A 66 5.13 -0.14 -8.63
N SER A 67 5.00 -0.97 -7.59
CA SER A 67 4.28 -0.64 -6.36
C SER A 67 5.04 0.31 -5.43
N THR A 68 6.33 0.53 -5.69
CA THR A 68 7.24 1.37 -4.87
C THR A 68 7.76 2.59 -5.63
N GLY A 69 7.06 3.02 -6.68
CA GLY A 69 7.34 4.26 -7.40
C GLY A 69 8.42 4.16 -8.48
N THR A 70 8.83 2.95 -8.87
CA THR A 70 9.73 2.71 -10.00
C THR A 70 8.95 2.08 -11.16
N PRO A 71 8.57 2.81 -12.22
CA PRO A 71 7.81 2.25 -13.32
C PRO A 71 8.51 1.05 -13.95
N SER A 72 7.86 -0.11 -13.96
CA SER A 72 8.47 -1.35 -14.43
C SER A 72 7.45 -2.38 -14.87
N PHE A 73 7.87 -3.30 -15.73
CA PHE A 73 7.10 -4.48 -16.09
C PHE A 73 8.00 -5.64 -16.52
N PHE A 74 7.42 -6.84 -16.56
CA PHE A 74 8.12 -8.05 -16.98
C PHE A 74 7.88 -8.33 -18.45
N VAL A 75 8.94 -8.73 -19.16
CA VAL A 75 8.88 -9.25 -20.54
C VAL A 75 9.52 -10.62 -20.58
N HIS A 76 8.80 -11.61 -21.12
CA HIS A 76 9.34 -12.96 -21.26
C HIS A 76 10.34 -13.02 -22.43
N PRO A 77 11.59 -13.50 -22.25
CA PRO A 77 12.61 -13.50 -23.30
C PRO A 77 12.21 -14.23 -24.59
N GLY A 78 11.44 -15.31 -24.47
CA GLY A 78 10.88 -16.04 -25.61
C GLY A 78 9.96 -15.17 -26.47
N GLU A 79 9.03 -14.43 -25.84
CA GLU A 79 8.09 -13.55 -26.56
C GLU A 79 8.81 -12.31 -27.11
N ALA A 80 9.82 -11.78 -26.40
CA ALA A 80 10.64 -10.68 -26.88
C ALA A 80 11.33 -11.01 -28.21
N SER A 81 11.82 -12.25 -28.35
CA SER A 81 12.42 -12.74 -29.60
C SER A 81 11.42 -12.80 -30.76
N HIS A 82 10.12 -12.77 -30.47
CA HIS A 82 9.03 -12.88 -31.43
C HIS A 82 8.18 -11.60 -31.57
N GLY A 83 8.65 -10.46 -31.07
CA GLY A 83 8.05 -9.14 -31.33
C GLY A 83 7.94 -8.23 -30.12
N ASP A 84 7.87 -8.80 -28.91
CA ASP A 84 7.68 -8.02 -27.68
C ASP A 84 8.89 -7.16 -27.33
N LEU A 85 10.05 -7.35 -28.00
CA LEU A 85 11.16 -6.41 -27.89
C LEU A 85 10.78 -5.00 -28.34
N GLY A 86 9.71 -4.84 -29.14
CA GLY A 86 9.14 -3.54 -29.49
C GLY A 86 8.52 -2.79 -28.29
N MET A 87 8.28 -3.45 -27.16
CA MET A 87 7.88 -2.81 -25.91
C MET A 87 9.04 -2.09 -25.21
N VAL A 88 10.28 -2.36 -25.62
CA VAL A 88 11.50 -1.77 -25.05
C VAL A 88 11.96 -0.60 -25.91
N THR A 89 12.21 0.54 -25.29
CA THR A 89 12.62 1.79 -25.92
C THR A 89 14.00 2.23 -25.44
N PRO A 90 14.68 3.14 -26.17
CA PRO A 90 15.99 3.66 -25.74
C PRO A 90 15.99 4.45 -24.42
N LYS A 91 14.82 4.78 -23.87
CA LYS A 91 14.69 5.45 -22.55
C LYS A 91 14.61 4.45 -21.40
N ASP A 92 14.41 3.17 -21.70
CA ASP A 92 14.23 2.12 -20.72
C ASP A 92 15.58 1.54 -20.28
N ILE A 93 15.55 0.77 -19.19
CA ILE A 93 16.69 -0.02 -18.72
C ILE A 93 16.25 -1.48 -18.67
N VAL A 94 17.09 -2.40 -19.13
CA VAL A 94 16.83 -3.84 -19.03
C VAL A 94 17.56 -4.42 -17.81
N LEU A 95 16.81 -5.10 -16.94
CA LEU A 95 17.34 -5.99 -15.91
C LEU A 95 17.09 -7.45 -16.34
N ALA A 96 18.15 -8.11 -16.80
CA ALA A 96 18.11 -9.51 -17.23
C ALA A 96 18.57 -10.46 -16.11
N ILE A 97 17.73 -11.44 -15.77
CA ILE A 97 17.96 -12.35 -14.65
C ILE A 97 18.24 -13.76 -15.17
N SER A 98 19.42 -14.28 -14.86
CA SER A 98 19.79 -15.68 -15.12
C SER A 98 20.85 -16.13 -14.14
N ASN A 99 20.53 -17.10 -13.27
CA ASN A 99 21.50 -17.61 -12.30
C ASN A 99 22.81 -18.06 -12.99
N SER A 100 22.74 -18.84 -14.07
CA SER A 100 23.93 -19.28 -14.81
C SER A 100 24.61 -18.18 -15.62
N GLY A 101 23.86 -17.16 -16.04
CA GLY A 101 24.30 -16.16 -17.01
C GLY A 101 24.44 -16.70 -18.45
N GLU A 102 23.85 -17.86 -18.73
CA GLU A 102 24.00 -18.60 -20.00
C GLU A 102 22.65 -18.98 -20.65
N SER A 103 21.57 -18.23 -20.37
CA SER A 103 20.26 -18.50 -20.99
C SER A 103 20.26 -18.02 -22.44
N ASN A 104 20.07 -18.96 -23.38
CA ASN A 104 20.10 -18.69 -24.81
C ASN A 104 19.04 -17.67 -25.23
N GLU A 105 17.85 -17.71 -24.62
CA GLU A 105 16.74 -16.81 -24.90
C GLU A 105 17.04 -15.37 -24.52
N ILE A 106 17.88 -15.15 -23.51
CA ILE A 106 18.34 -13.81 -23.13
C ILE A 106 19.55 -13.40 -23.98
N LEU A 107 20.51 -14.31 -24.14
CA LEU A 107 21.73 -14.05 -24.94
C LEU A 107 21.42 -13.66 -26.38
N SER A 108 20.38 -14.24 -26.99
CA SER A 108 19.92 -13.90 -28.34
C SER A 108 19.43 -12.46 -28.47
N LEU A 109 18.93 -11.85 -27.39
CA LEU A 109 18.38 -10.50 -27.36
C LEU A 109 19.46 -9.42 -27.16
N ILE A 110 20.58 -9.76 -26.52
CA ILE A 110 21.65 -8.81 -26.17
C ILE A 110 22.14 -7.99 -27.38
N PRO A 111 22.42 -8.56 -28.57
CA PRO A 111 22.87 -7.77 -29.72
C PRO A 111 21.88 -6.69 -30.14
N ALA A 112 20.57 -6.97 -30.04
CA ALA A 112 19.52 -6.01 -30.37
C ALA A 112 19.45 -4.89 -29.31
N LEU A 113 19.47 -5.24 -28.02
CA LEU A 113 19.50 -4.29 -26.92
C LEU A 113 20.69 -3.32 -27.01
N LYS A 114 21.89 -3.87 -27.26
CA LYS A 114 23.11 -3.06 -27.43
C LYS A 114 23.06 -2.14 -28.65
N ARG A 115 22.51 -2.62 -29.77
CA ARG A 115 22.36 -1.81 -30.99
C ARG A 115 21.46 -0.59 -30.75
N GLN A 116 20.44 -0.74 -29.92
CA GLN A 116 19.53 0.33 -29.53
C GLN A 116 20.08 1.20 -28.38
N LYS A 117 21.28 0.88 -27.87
CA LYS A 117 21.94 1.55 -26.73
C LYS A 117 21.08 1.56 -25.47
N ILE A 118 20.29 0.51 -25.27
CA ILE A 118 19.51 0.31 -24.06
C ILE A 118 20.47 -0.17 -22.97
N PRO A 119 20.56 0.52 -21.81
CA PRO A 119 21.38 0.06 -20.69
C PRO A 119 20.95 -1.34 -20.23
N LEU A 120 21.93 -2.23 -20.07
CA LEU A 120 21.73 -3.63 -19.69
C LEU A 120 22.38 -3.93 -18.35
N ILE A 121 21.56 -4.26 -17.35
CA ILE A 121 21.99 -4.82 -16.07
C ILE A 121 21.74 -6.32 -16.11
N CYS A 122 22.74 -7.13 -15.75
CA CYS A 122 22.59 -8.58 -15.64
C CYS A 122 22.75 -9.05 -14.20
N MET A 123 21.74 -9.78 -13.70
CA MET A 123 21.78 -10.42 -12.39
C MET A 123 22.11 -11.91 -12.55
N THR A 124 23.34 -12.31 -12.19
CA THR A 124 23.85 -13.69 -12.38
C THR A 124 24.79 -14.11 -11.24
N ASN A 125 25.10 -15.40 -11.12
CA ASN A 125 26.05 -15.90 -10.10
C ASN A 125 27.53 -15.84 -10.53
N ASN A 126 27.81 -15.47 -11.79
CA ASN A 126 29.15 -15.54 -12.35
C ASN A 126 29.44 -14.30 -13.21
N PRO A 127 30.34 -13.39 -12.78
CA PRO A 127 30.71 -12.22 -13.57
C PRO A 127 31.37 -12.60 -14.90
N ASN A 128 31.95 -13.80 -15.02
CA ASN A 128 32.61 -14.27 -16.23
C ASN A 128 31.66 -14.97 -17.23
N SER A 129 30.38 -15.11 -16.89
CA SER A 129 29.34 -15.62 -17.81
C SER A 129 29.17 -14.72 -19.02
N ASN A 130 28.58 -15.24 -20.09
CA ASN A 130 28.31 -14.46 -21.30
C ASN A 130 27.40 -13.25 -21.01
N MET A 131 26.36 -13.42 -20.18
CA MET A 131 25.53 -12.30 -19.72
C MET A 131 26.31 -11.32 -18.82
N GLY A 132 27.14 -11.82 -17.89
CA GLY A 132 27.93 -10.97 -17.00
C GLY A 132 28.90 -10.05 -17.75
N LYS A 133 29.62 -10.60 -18.74
CA LYS A 133 30.53 -9.84 -19.60
C LYS A 133 29.81 -8.87 -20.56
N ALA A 134 28.59 -9.20 -20.93
CA ALA A 134 27.82 -8.37 -21.85
C ALA A 134 27.12 -7.19 -21.17
N ALA A 135 26.92 -7.24 -19.86
CA ALA A 135 26.22 -6.19 -19.11
C ALA A 135 27.02 -4.89 -19.03
N ASP A 136 26.32 -3.76 -18.95
CA ASP A 136 26.91 -2.48 -18.55
C ASP A 136 27.19 -2.46 -17.04
N ILE A 137 26.33 -3.14 -16.26
CA ILE A 137 26.51 -3.39 -14.82
C ILE A 137 26.16 -4.85 -14.51
N HIS A 138 27.04 -5.56 -13.81
CA HIS A 138 26.78 -6.91 -13.33
C HIS A 138 26.39 -6.87 -11.86
N LEU A 139 25.21 -7.41 -11.54
CA LEU A 139 24.80 -7.66 -10.16
C LEU A 139 25.00 -9.13 -9.81
N CYS A 140 25.94 -9.38 -8.91
CA CYS A 140 26.24 -10.74 -8.48
C CYS A 140 25.20 -11.22 -7.44
N ILE A 141 24.63 -12.40 -7.69
CA ILE A 141 23.70 -13.10 -6.78
C ILE A 141 24.21 -14.51 -6.46
N LYS A 142 25.54 -14.66 -6.38
CA LYS A 142 26.16 -15.94 -6.14
C LYS A 142 25.84 -16.43 -4.73
N VAL A 143 25.36 -17.67 -4.66
CA VAL A 143 25.08 -18.37 -3.40
C VAL A 143 26.04 -19.56 -3.27
N PRO A 144 26.46 -19.93 -2.05
CA PRO A 144 27.40 -21.02 -1.84
C PRO A 144 26.82 -22.39 -2.20
N GLN A 145 25.52 -22.58 -1.96
CA GLN A 145 24.86 -23.87 -2.13
C GLN A 145 23.34 -23.73 -2.35
N GLU A 146 22.78 -24.61 -3.19
CA GLU A 146 21.34 -24.86 -3.29
C GLU A 146 20.85 -25.79 -2.18
N ALA A 147 19.68 -25.50 -1.63
CA ALA A 147 19.02 -26.34 -0.64
C ALA A 147 18.49 -27.66 -1.22
N CYS A 148 18.28 -27.74 -2.55
CA CYS A 148 17.98 -28.98 -3.25
C CYS A 148 19.16 -29.97 -3.11
N PRO A 149 18.97 -31.19 -2.54
CA PRO A 149 20.06 -32.14 -2.35
C PRO A 149 20.78 -32.57 -3.63
N LEU A 150 20.06 -32.51 -4.77
CA LEU A 150 20.60 -32.84 -6.09
C LEU A 150 21.20 -31.61 -6.81
N GLY A 151 21.04 -30.41 -6.26
CA GLY A 151 21.45 -29.15 -6.90
C GLY A 151 20.69 -28.82 -8.19
N LEU A 152 19.60 -29.54 -8.49
CA LEU A 152 18.86 -29.40 -9.75
C LEU A 152 17.83 -28.29 -9.73
N ALA A 153 17.14 -28.12 -8.60
CA ALA A 153 16.11 -27.11 -8.43
C ALA A 153 16.72 -25.85 -7.82
N PRO A 154 16.56 -24.67 -8.46
CA PRO A 154 16.88 -23.39 -7.83
C PRO A 154 16.03 -23.21 -6.57
N THR A 155 16.70 -22.90 -5.47
CA THR A 155 16.13 -22.68 -4.13
C THR A 155 16.77 -21.43 -3.55
N THR A 156 17.97 -21.56 -2.99
CA THR A 156 18.75 -20.45 -2.45
C THR A 156 19.01 -19.35 -3.48
N SER A 157 19.35 -19.70 -4.73
CA SER A 157 19.60 -18.69 -5.77
C SER A 157 18.36 -17.88 -6.11
N THR A 158 17.17 -18.50 -6.16
CA THR A 158 15.92 -17.77 -6.39
C THR A 158 15.56 -16.86 -5.21
N THR A 159 15.79 -17.31 -3.97
CA THR A 159 15.58 -16.49 -2.77
C THR A 159 16.55 -15.31 -2.73
N ALA A 160 17.83 -15.53 -3.05
CA ALA A 160 18.84 -14.45 -3.12
C ALA A 160 18.50 -13.43 -4.21
N THR A 161 18.05 -13.89 -5.39
CA THR A 161 17.58 -13.00 -6.47
C THR A 161 16.41 -12.14 -6.00
N LEU A 162 15.43 -12.74 -5.31
CA LEU A 162 14.27 -12.03 -4.78
C LEU A 162 14.68 -10.97 -3.77
N VAL A 163 15.55 -11.32 -2.82
CA VAL A 163 16.06 -10.40 -1.79
C VAL A 163 16.87 -9.26 -2.42
N MET A 164 17.71 -9.54 -3.42
CA MET A 164 18.44 -8.50 -4.15
C MET A 164 17.48 -7.53 -4.87
N GLY A 165 16.42 -8.05 -5.50
CA GLY A 165 15.39 -7.22 -6.11
C GLY A 165 14.63 -6.34 -5.10
N ASP A 166 14.29 -6.90 -3.93
CA ASP A 166 13.64 -6.15 -2.85
C ASP A 166 14.56 -5.08 -2.27
N ALA A 167 15.86 -5.37 -2.13
CA ALA A 167 16.86 -4.40 -1.71
C ALA A 167 16.97 -3.22 -2.68
N LEU A 168 17.02 -3.49 -4.00
CA LEU A 168 16.98 -2.43 -5.03
C LEU A 168 15.71 -1.59 -4.92
N ALA A 169 14.53 -2.23 -4.78
CA ALA A 169 13.26 -1.53 -4.73
C ALA A 169 13.15 -0.62 -3.49
N VAL A 170 13.56 -1.12 -2.32
CA VAL A 170 13.52 -0.35 -1.07
C VAL A 170 14.55 0.79 -1.09
N ALA A 171 15.76 0.55 -1.61
CA ALA A 171 16.77 1.60 -1.74
C ALA A 171 16.28 2.74 -2.66
N LEU A 172 15.67 2.38 -3.80
CA LEU A 172 15.07 3.33 -4.74
C LEU A 172 13.86 4.06 -4.14
N LEU A 173 13.00 3.37 -3.39
CA LEU A 173 11.88 3.95 -2.66
C LEU A 173 12.36 5.03 -1.69
N GLN A 174 13.37 4.70 -0.88
CA GLN A 174 13.96 5.62 0.10
C GLN A 174 14.63 6.81 -0.58
N ALA A 175 15.39 6.59 -1.65
CA ALA A 175 16.07 7.65 -2.38
C ALA A 175 15.08 8.65 -3.02
N ARG A 176 13.88 8.21 -3.40
CA ARG A 176 12.83 9.08 -3.95
C ARG A 176 12.01 9.82 -2.88
N GLY A 177 12.19 9.50 -1.60
CA GLY A 177 11.33 10.00 -0.53
C GLY A 177 9.86 9.56 -0.70
N PHE A 178 9.65 8.38 -1.29
CA PHE A 178 8.32 7.85 -1.61
C PHE A 178 7.47 7.69 -0.34
N THR A 179 6.27 8.25 -0.36
CA THR A 179 5.44 8.41 0.83
C THR A 179 4.37 7.32 0.95
N ALA A 180 3.70 7.27 2.10
CA ALA A 180 2.56 6.37 2.27
C ALA A 180 1.40 6.77 1.34
N GLU A 181 1.23 8.08 1.08
CA GLU A 181 0.27 8.63 0.15
C GLU A 181 0.55 8.18 -1.29
N ASP A 182 1.82 8.21 -1.73
CA ASP A 182 2.22 7.71 -3.05
C ASP A 182 1.93 6.20 -3.20
N PHE A 183 2.21 5.43 -2.13
CA PHE A 183 1.86 4.01 -2.09
C PHE A 183 0.36 3.81 -2.24
N ALA A 184 -0.44 4.62 -1.54
CA ALA A 184 -1.89 4.54 -1.57
C ALA A 184 -2.45 4.81 -2.98
N LEU A 185 -1.89 5.80 -3.68
CA LEU A 185 -2.25 6.14 -5.06
C LEU A 185 -1.97 5.01 -6.05
N SER A 186 -0.94 4.20 -5.80
CA SER A 186 -0.65 2.99 -6.59
C SER A 186 -1.49 1.77 -6.19
N HIS A 187 -2.25 1.84 -5.09
CA HIS A 187 -3.06 0.74 -4.56
C HIS A 187 -4.47 1.16 -4.13
N PRO A 188 -5.26 1.85 -4.98
CA PRO A 188 -6.53 2.45 -4.57
C PRO A 188 -7.58 1.42 -4.09
N GLY A 189 -7.53 0.19 -4.60
CA GLY A 189 -8.45 -0.89 -4.17
C GLY A 189 -8.04 -1.61 -2.88
N GLY A 190 -6.79 -1.44 -2.44
CA GLY A 190 -6.24 -2.11 -1.25
C GLY A 190 -6.75 -1.48 0.04
N THR A 191 -6.77 -2.26 1.13
CA THR A 191 -7.15 -1.77 2.46
C THR A 191 -6.29 -0.57 2.88
N LEU A 192 -4.98 -0.61 2.58
CA LEU A 192 -4.07 0.49 2.90
C LEU A 192 -4.36 1.75 2.06
N GLY A 193 -4.61 1.58 0.76
CA GLY A 193 -4.95 2.70 -0.12
C GLY A 193 -6.24 3.40 0.31
N ARG A 194 -7.28 2.63 0.66
CA ARG A 194 -8.52 3.17 1.21
C ARG A 194 -8.32 3.93 2.53
N LYS A 195 -7.52 3.39 3.45
CA LYS A 195 -7.22 4.05 4.73
C LYS A 195 -6.50 5.39 4.56
N LEU A 196 -5.64 5.51 3.55
CA LEU A 196 -4.78 6.67 3.35
C LEU A 196 -5.37 7.73 2.40
N LEU A 197 -6.40 7.40 1.61
CA LEU A 197 -6.95 8.33 0.61
C LEU A 197 -8.39 8.77 0.85
N LEU A 198 -9.18 8.03 1.65
CA LEU A 198 -10.58 8.40 1.88
C LEU A 198 -10.67 9.68 2.70
N LEU A 199 -11.40 10.66 2.18
CA LEU A 199 -11.69 11.89 2.89
C LEU A 199 -13.00 11.76 3.68
N VAL A 200 -13.15 12.58 4.70
CA VAL A 200 -14.41 12.69 5.46
C VAL A 200 -15.57 13.06 4.53
N SER A 201 -15.34 13.92 3.54
CA SER A 201 -16.35 14.31 2.54
C SER A 201 -16.89 13.13 1.73
N ASP A 202 -16.10 12.08 1.56
CA ASP A 202 -16.48 10.91 0.76
C ASP A 202 -17.41 9.96 1.52
N LEU A 203 -17.43 10.08 2.87
CA LEU A 203 -18.13 9.17 3.77
C LEU A 203 -19.24 9.83 4.59
N MET A 204 -19.24 11.15 4.72
CA MET A 204 -20.21 11.86 5.57
C MET A 204 -21.64 11.75 5.03
N ASN A 205 -22.60 11.68 5.96
CA ASN A 205 -24.02 11.83 5.68
C ASN A 205 -24.33 13.30 5.39
N THR A 206 -25.05 13.59 4.31
CA THR A 206 -25.34 14.96 3.83
C THR A 206 -26.82 15.18 3.55
N GLY A 207 -27.21 16.45 3.38
CA GLY A 207 -28.57 16.81 3.02
C GLY A 207 -29.61 16.30 4.02
N ASP A 208 -30.60 15.56 3.52
CA ASP A 208 -31.66 15.01 4.34
C ASP A 208 -31.18 13.91 5.28
N ASP A 209 -30.03 13.27 5.06
CA ASP A 209 -29.53 12.20 5.93
C ASP A 209 -28.90 12.73 7.23
N ILE A 210 -28.69 14.05 7.32
CA ILE A 210 -28.24 14.71 8.55
C ILE A 210 -29.40 14.72 9.58
N PRO A 211 -29.26 14.07 10.74
CA PRO A 211 -30.22 14.24 11.82
C PRO A 211 -30.07 15.62 12.42
N ARG A 212 -31.09 16.46 12.24
CA ARG A 212 -31.08 17.86 12.71
C ARG A 212 -32.44 18.32 13.20
N ILE A 213 -32.42 19.22 14.17
CA ILE A 213 -33.60 19.90 14.73
C ILE A 213 -33.27 21.35 15.08
N ASN A 214 -34.31 22.16 15.32
CA ASN A 214 -34.16 23.56 15.73
C ASN A 214 -33.88 23.68 17.24
N ARG A 215 -33.23 24.75 17.67
CA ARG A 215 -32.96 25.05 19.10
C ARG A 215 -34.19 25.14 19.99
N ASP A 216 -35.34 25.50 19.42
CA ASP A 216 -36.62 25.58 20.16
C ASP A 216 -37.39 24.26 20.18
N SER A 217 -36.85 23.19 19.57
CA SER A 217 -37.48 21.87 19.57
C SER A 217 -37.56 21.24 20.96
N SER A 218 -38.57 20.39 21.14
CA SER A 218 -38.75 19.61 22.35
C SER A 218 -37.79 18.41 22.39
N LEU A 219 -37.54 17.86 23.59
CA LEU A 219 -36.82 16.60 23.76
C LEU A 219 -37.47 15.45 22.96
N ARG A 220 -38.81 15.42 22.88
CA ARG A 220 -39.55 14.41 22.10
C ARG A 220 -39.21 14.47 20.62
N GLU A 221 -39.14 15.65 20.04
CA GLU A 221 -38.77 15.83 18.62
C GLU A 221 -37.35 15.34 18.36
N ALA A 222 -36.42 15.62 19.29
CA ALA A 222 -35.06 15.10 19.21
C ALA A 222 -35.01 13.57 19.18
N LEU A 223 -35.77 12.90 20.04
CA LEU A 223 -35.83 11.43 20.11
C LEU A 223 -36.42 10.80 18.84
N VAL A 224 -37.45 11.44 18.26
CA VAL A 224 -38.03 11.00 16.99
C VAL A 224 -37.00 11.12 15.87
N GLU A 225 -36.26 12.22 15.80
CA GLU A 225 -35.26 12.44 14.77
C GLU A 225 -34.09 11.45 14.89
N ILE A 226 -33.58 11.22 16.10
CA ILE A 226 -32.53 10.21 16.38
C ILE A 226 -32.98 8.82 15.89
N THR A 227 -34.20 8.42 16.25
CA THR A 227 -34.76 7.12 15.86
C THR A 227 -34.92 7.01 14.35
N ARG A 228 -35.37 8.09 13.69
CA ARG A 228 -35.60 8.13 12.24
C ARG A 228 -34.31 7.96 11.46
N LYS A 229 -33.23 8.63 11.89
CA LYS A 229 -31.95 8.64 11.18
C LYS A 229 -30.99 7.53 11.58
N LYS A 230 -31.21 6.87 12.72
CA LYS A 230 -30.46 5.69 13.18
C LYS A 230 -28.95 5.93 13.38
N LEU A 231 -28.56 7.18 13.66
CA LEU A 231 -27.18 7.56 13.97
C LEU A 231 -26.94 7.80 15.47
N GLY A 232 -27.95 7.56 16.32
CA GLY A 232 -27.86 7.72 17.78
C GLY A 232 -27.66 9.17 18.25
N MET A 233 -27.86 10.15 17.35
CA MET A 233 -27.61 11.56 17.61
C MET A 233 -28.44 12.49 16.72
N THR A 234 -28.62 13.74 17.15
CA THR A 234 -29.15 14.84 16.34
C THR A 234 -28.40 16.15 16.60
N VAL A 235 -28.22 16.94 15.54
CA VAL A 235 -27.58 18.26 15.61
C VAL A 235 -28.65 19.31 15.85
N ILE A 236 -28.38 20.22 16.78
CA ILE A 236 -29.21 21.40 16.99
C ILE A 236 -28.58 22.52 16.17
N CYS A 237 -29.29 23.01 15.15
CA CYS A 237 -28.83 24.08 14.28
C CYS A 237 -29.97 25.00 13.83
N ASP A 238 -29.60 26.20 13.38
CA ASP A 238 -30.54 27.15 12.78
C ASP A 238 -30.90 26.78 11.32
N GLU A 239 -31.77 27.57 10.70
CA GLU A 239 -32.19 27.40 9.30
C GLU A 239 -31.03 27.55 8.29
N ASN A 240 -29.96 28.24 8.69
CA ASN A 240 -28.75 28.45 7.88
C ASN A 240 -27.67 27.39 8.14
N MET A 241 -27.98 26.35 8.92
CA MET A 241 -27.09 25.26 9.32
C MET A 241 -25.96 25.67 10.26
N TYR A 242 -26.11 26.77 11.01
CA TYR A 242 -25.17 27.10 12.08
C TYR A 242 -25.44 26.28 13.32
N ILE A 243 -24.39 25.66 13.86
CA ILE A 243 -24.50 24.70 14.95
C ILE A 243 -24.61 25.43 16.29
N ASP A 244 -25.64 25.07 17.05
CA ASP A 244 -25.81 25.44 18.45
C ASP A 244 -25.33 24.31 19.38
N GLY A 245 -25.59 23.05 19.02
CA GLY A 245 -25.20 21.91 19.83
C GLY A 245 -25.50 20.54 19.23
N ILE A 246 -25.31 19.50 20.03
CA ILE A 246 -25.59 18.11 19.71
C ILE A 246 -26.32 17.43 20.87
N PHE A 247 -27.22 16.51 20.55
CA PHE A 247 -27.86 15.63 21.53
C PHE A 247 -27.73 14.17 21.07
N THR A 248 -27.37 13.28 22.00
CA THR A 248 -27.10 11.86 21.73
C THR A 248 -27.87 10.94 22.66
N ASP A 249 -27.96 9.64 22.31
CA ASP A 249 -28.52 8.62 23.21
C ASP A 249 -27.80 8.56 24.58
N GLY A 250 -26.49 8.88 24.58
CA GLY A 250 -25.70 8.98 25.79
C GLY A 250 -26.11 10.17 26.67
N ASP A 251 -26.53 11.28 26.07
CA ASP A 251 -27.04 12.44 26.80
C ASP A 251 -28.44 12.15 27.37
N LEU A 252 -29.30 11.45 26.61
CA LEU A 252 -30.62 11.02 27.09
C LEU A 252 -30.53 10.29 28.42
N ARG A 253 -29.63 9.31 28.53
CA ARG A 253 -29.40 8.59 29.79
C ARG A 253 -29.07 9.54 30.94
N ARG A 254 -28.20 10.54 30.72
CA ARG A 254 -27.82 11.51 31.77
C ARG A 254 -29.00 12.40 32.16
N VAL A 255 -29.83 12.79 31.20
CA VAL A 255 -31.02 13.62 31.42
C VAL A 255 -32.06 12.88 32.28
N PHE A 256 -32.26 11.58 32.08
CA PHE A 256 -33.14 10.76 32.93
C PHE A 256 -32.67 10.73 34.39
N ASP A 257 -31.36 10.69 34.63
CA ASP A 257 -30.79 10.68 35.99
C ASP A 257 -30.98 12.02 36.74
N MET A 258 -31.31 13.12 36.02
CA MET A 258 -31.48 14.46 36.60
C MET A 258 -32.88 14.70 37.22
N GLY A 259 -33.85 13.81 37.02
CA GLY A 259 -35.20 13.93 37.60
C GLY A 259 -36.02 15.13 37.10
N ILE A 260 -35.67 15.69 35.94
CA ILE A 260 -36.39 16.80 35.32
C ILE A 260 -37.66 16.34 34.59
N ASP A 261 -38.64 17.25 34.45
CA ASP A 261 -39.87 16.98 33.70
C ASP A 261 -39.59 16.90 32.19
N LEU A 262 -39.38 15.67 31.71
CA LEU A 262 -39.03 15.37 30.31
C LEU A 262 -40.10 15.82 29.30
N TYR A 263 -41.33 16.11 29.74
CA TYR A 263 -42.40 16.54 28.84
C TYR A 263 -42.26 18.00 28.40
N ASN A 264 -41.65 18.85 29.22
CA ASN A 264 -41.58 20.31 28.98
C ASN A 264 -40.16 20.84 28.79
N VAL A 265 -39.15 19.98 28.83
CA VAL A 265 -37.74 20.37 28.64
C VAL A 265 -37.47 20.71 27.17
N LYS A 266 -36.89 21.89 26.95
CA LYS A 266 -36.35 22.29 25.65
C LYS A 266 -35.02 21.59 25.39
N ILE A 267 -34.75 21.27 24.13
CA ILE A 267 -33.49 20.64 23.77
C ILE A 267 -32.27 21.54 24.08
N SER A 268 -32.45 22.87 24.01
CA SER A 268 -31.42 23.86 24.34
C SER A 268 -30.86 23.72 25.76
N ASP A 269 -31.66 23.17 26.68
CA ASP A 269 -31.33 23.11 28.10
C ASP A 269 -30.56 21.83 28.45
N VAL A 270 -30.58 20.84 27.55
CA VAL A 270 -29.99 19.50 27.76
C VAL A 270 -29.00 19.07 26.67
N MET A 271 -28.83 19.88 25.62
CA MET A 271 -27.85 19.62 24.56
C MET A 271 -26.41 19.87 25.03
N THR A 272 -25.47 19.19 24.40
CA THR A 272 -24.05 19.53 24.50
C THR A 272 -23.72 20.64 23.50
N ALA A 273 -23.23 21.79 23.97
CA ALA A 273 -22.91 22.92 23.11
C ALA A 273 -21.77 22.62 22.13
N GLY A 274 -21.90 23.12 20.88
CA GLY A 274 -20.85 23.12 19.85
C GLY A 274 -20.53 21.78 19.17
N GLY A 275 -20.44 20.68 19.94
CA GLY A 275 -20.07 19.33 19.46
C GLY A 275 -18.60 19.19 19.01
N VAL A 276 -18.14 17.95 18.80
CA VAL A 276 -16.80 17.68 18.23
C VAL A 276 -16.86 17.77 16.71
N ARG A 277 -15.93 18.54 16.13
CA ARG A 277 -15.96 18.95 14.72
C ARG A 277 -14.76 18.43 13.94
N ILE A 278 -14.96 18.21 12.65
CA ILE A 278 -13.91 17.87 11.70
C ILE A 278 -14.14 18.59 10.36
N LYS A 279 -13.07 18.83 9.60
CA LYS A 279 -13.16 19.41 8.26
C LYS A 279 -13.51 18.33 7.22
N PRO A 280 -14.22 18.68 6.14
CA PRO A 280 -14.58 17.71 5.09
C PRO A 280 -13.35 17.13 4.37
N ASN A 281 -12.26 17.88 4.27
CA ASN A 281 -11.02 17.45 3.62
C ASN A 281 -10.03 16.73 4.56
N ALA A 282 -10.43 16.43 5.80
CA ALA A 282 -9.61 15.59 6.67
C ALA A 282 -9.67 14.13 6.21
N LEU A 283 -8.64 13.34 6.53
CA LEU A 283 -8.64 11.92 6.23
C LEU A 283 -9.63 11.17 7.14
N ALA A 284 -10.27 10.15 6.59
CA ALA A 284 -11.18 9.27 7.34
C ALA A 284 -10.47 8.58 8.52
N VAL A 285 -9.17 8.29 8.40
CA VAL A 285 -8.37 7.73 9.50
C VAL A 285 -8.19 8.72 10.65
N ASP A 286 -8.01 10.02 10.34
CA ASP A 286 -7.91 11.05 11.37
C ASP A 286 -9.25 11.23 12.09
N ALA A 287 -10.35 11.11 11.36
CA ALA A 287 -11.69 11.12 11.92
C ALA A 287 -11.90 9.95 12.90
N LEU A 288 -11.48 8.74 12.51
CA LEU A 288 -11.53 7.55 13.38
C LEU A 288 -10.70 7.75 14.65
N ASN A 289 -9.46 8.23 14.52
CA ASN A 289 -8.57 8.51 15.65
C ASN A 289 -9.18 9.55 16.60
N LEU A 290 -9.79 10.61 16.05
CA LEU A 290 -10.47 11.63 16.83
C LEU A 290 -11.67 11.03 17.59
N MET A 291 -12.51 10.24 16.93
CA MET A 291 -13.63 9.53 17.57
C MET A 291 -13.18 8.65 18.73
N GLN A 292 -12.12 7.84 18.53
CA GLN A 292 -11.56 6.97 19.56
C GLN A 292 -10.99 7.76 20.75
N SER A 293 -10.22 8.81 20.47
CA SER A 293 -9.60 9.64 21.52
C SER A 293 -10.62 10.37 22.39
N ARG A 294 -11.79 10.70 21.82
CA ARG A 294 -12.89 11.38 22.51
C ARG A 294 -13.96 10.42 23.04
N HIS A 295 -13.83 9.11 22.77
CA HIS A 295 -14.83 8.08 23.08
C HIS A 295 -16.24 8.42 22.56
N ILE A 296 -16.31 8.89 21.30
CA ILE A 296 -17.57 9.24 20.61
C ILE A 296 -17.71 8.43 19.32
N THR A 297 -18.93 8.30 18.82
CA THR A 297 -19.24 7.54 17.58
C THR A 297 -19.60 8.43 16.39
N SER A 298 -19.74 9.74 16.60
CA SER A 298 -20.16 10.70 15.58
C SER A 298 -19.32 11.96 15.61
N LEU A 299 -19.05 12.53 14.45
CA LEU A 299 -18.39 13.83 14.28
C LEU A 299 -19.26 14.75 13.43
N LEU A 300 -19.27 16.03 13.78
CA LEU A 300 -19.88 17.09 12.98
C LEU A 300 -18.89 17.51 11.90
N VAL A 301 -19.26 17.37 10.63
CA VAL A 301 -18.43 17.84 9.52
C VAL A 301 -18.80 19.29 9.22
N THR A 302 -17.82 20.19 9.33
CA THR A 302 -18.07 21.64 9.36
C THR A 302 -17.07 22.44 8.55
N GLU A 303 -17.52 23.60 8.08
CA GLU A 303 -16.68 24.70 7.63
C GLU A 303 -16.98 25.93 8.49
N GLY A 304 -16.04 26.28 9.38
CA GLY A 304 -16.29 27.27 10.44
C GLY A 304 -17.35 26.78 11.44
N ASN A 305 -18.46 27.51 11.56
CA ASN A 305 -19.61 27.12 12.40
C ASN A 305 -20.78 26.50 11.62
N LYS A 306 -20.63 26.35 10.30
CA LYS A 306 -21.66 25.82 9.42
C LYS A 306 -21.54 24.31 9.30
N LEU A 307 -22.65 23.61 9.53
CA LEU A 307 -22.77 22.17 9.37
C LEU A 307 -22.86 21.80 7.89
N LEU A 308 -21.97 20.92 7.44
CA LEU A 308 -21.96 20.37 6.09
C LEU A 308 -22.44 18.91 6.06
N GLY A 309 -22.18 18.16 7.13
CA GLY A 309 -22.56 16.75 7.23
C GLY A 309 -22.29 16.16 8.61
N VAL A 310 -22.60 14.88 8.77
CA VAL A 310 -22.29 14.10 9.97
C VAL A 310 -21.59 12.82 9.56
N LEU A 311 -20.47 12.50 10.19
CA LEU A 311 -19.77 11.24 9.99
C LEU A 311 -20.00 10.34 11.21
N HIS A 312 -20.47 9.12 10.97
CA HIS A 312 -20.68 8.11 12.01
C HIS A 312 -19.65 6.97 11.88
N MET A 313 -19.34 6.30 12.99
CA MET A 313 -18.40 5.18 13.03
C MET A 313 -18.83 4.02 12.11
N HIS A 314 -20.12 3.83 11.88
CA HIS A 314 -20.63 2.85 10.93
C HIS A 314 -20.21 3.13 9.48
N ASP A 315 -20.14 4.40 9.08
CA ASP A 315 -19.72 4.79 7.73
C ASP A 315 -18.24 4.41 7.51
N LEU A 316 -17.41 4.64 8.53
CA LEU A 316 -15.99 4.25 8.54
C LEU A 316 -15.79 2.73 8.49
N LEU A 317 -16.62 1.97 9.22
CA LEU A 317 -16.59 0.51 9.21
C LEU A 317 -17.01 -0.07 7.85
N GLN A 318 -18.07 0.45 7.24
CA GLN A 318 -18.53 0.01 5.92
C GLN A 318 -17.51 0.33 4.83
N ALA A 319 -16.83 1.47 4.93
CA ALA A 319 -15.78 1.86 3.99
C ALA A 319 -14.48 1.06 4.14
N GLY A 320 -14.32 0.27 5.21
CA GLY A 320 -13.12 -0.53 5.48
C GLY A 320 -11.93 0.30 5.98
N VAL A 321 -12.20 1.40 6.67
CA VAL A 321 -11.17 2.26 7.29
C VAL A 321 -10.59 1.61 8.57
N VAL A 322 -11.33 0.67 9.17
CA VAL A 322 -10.91 -0.13 10.34
C VAL A 322 -10.22 -1.41 9.89
#